data_AF-A0A2G2PSZ7-F1
#
_entry.id   AF-A0A2G2PSZ7-F1
#
_cell.length_a   1.000
_cell.length_b   1.000
_cell.length_c   1.000
_cell.angle_alpha   90.00
_cell.angle_beta   90.00
_cell.angle_gamma   90.00
#
_symmetry.space_group_name_H-M   'P 1'
#
loop_
_entity.id
_entity.type
_entity.pdbx_description
1 polymer ?
#
loop_
_entity_poly.entity_id
_entity_poly.type
_entity_poly.pdbx_seq_one_letter_code
_entity_poly.pdbx_strand_id
1 'polypeptide(L)'
;MKNNFFTQGNPHIALLSFVLYPFLVFALVGLYLIPFRVGYLKEVLGFGFFSLLFFFIFLLINSRKIRKWWLFFSCFLLSTIIFIKITFYYFYSVKITSSAVFIVLETNINEASEYLSTYINGFVIITFIVSFLPVFYLLKIYFKGKYKGSILEIILYIKLKSYRIKIIYILL
;
A
#
# COMPACT_ATOMS: atom_id res chain seq x y z
N MET A 1 -36.69 -14.45 -15.08
CA MET A 1 -35.98 -13.92 -13.89
C MET A 1 -34.57 -14.51 -13.83
N LYS A 2 -33.55 -13.78 -14.31
CA LYS A 2 -32.14 -14.13 -14.07
C LYS A 2 -31.68 -13.36 -12.84
N ASN A 3 -31.61 -14.05 -11.70
CA ASN A 3 -31.04 -13.54 -10.46
C ASN A 3 -29.55 -13.28 -10.65
N ASN A 4 -29.21 -12.07 -11.09
CA ASN A 4 -27.85 -11.57 -11.16
C ASN A 4 -27.36 -11.14 -9.76
N PHE A 5 -27.28 -12.10 -8.83
CA PHE A 5 -26.81 -11.89 -7.45
C PHE A 5 -25.33 -11.45 -7.37
N PHE A 6 -24.58 -11.51 -8.48
CA PHE A 6 -23.16 -11.13 -8.55
C PHE A 6 -22.90 -9.69 -9.00
N THR A 7 -23.92 -8.85 -9.18
CA THR A 7 -23.76 -7.58 -9.92
C THR A 7 -23.39 -6.34 -9.09
N GLN A 8 -23.41 -6.36 -7.75
CA GLN A 8 -23.12 -5.17 -6.93
C GLN A 8 -22.05 -5.40 -5.84
N GLY A 9 -20.80 -5.64 -6.25
CA GLY A 9 -19.66 -5.53 -5.33
C GLY A 9 -19.64 -4.16 -4.62
N ASN A 10 -19.66 -4.18 -3.29
CA ASN A 10 -19.79 -3.01 -2.44
C ASN A 10 -18.55 -2.09 -2.62
N PRO A 11 -18.72 -0.79 -2.96
CA PRO A 11 -17.61 0.14 -3.17
C PRO A 11 -16.69 0.26 -1.95
N HIS A 12 -17.21 0.01 -0.75
CA HIS A 12 -16.43 0.00 0.48
C HIS A 12 -15.40 -1.13 0.52
N ILE A 13 -15.69 -2.28 -0.10
CA ILE A 13 -14.76 -3.42 -0.17
C ILE A 13 -13.57 -3.08 -1.07
N ALA A 14 -13.82 -2.47 -2.23
CA ALA A 14 -12.74 -2.06 -3.13
C ALA A 14 -11.79 -1.04 -2.46
N LEU A 15 -12.36 -0.11 -1.68
CA LEU A 15 -11.59 0.88 -0.92
C LEU A 15 -10.78 0.25 0.20
N LEU A 16 -11.37 -0.70 0.92
CA LEU A 16 -10.68 -1.48 1.92
C LEU A 16 -9.46 -2.19 1.31
N SER A 17 -9.59 -2.75 0.11
CA SER A 17 -8.47 -3.39 -0.59
C SER A 17 -7.32 -2.42 -0.88
N PHE A 18 -7.59 -1.16 -1.24
CA PHE A 18 -6.53 -0.16 -1.46
C PHE A 18 -5.78 0.16 -0.16
N VAL A 19 -6.51 0.35 0.94
CA VAL A 19 -5.92 0.70 2.24
C VAL A 19 -5.17 -0.49 2.86
N LEU A 20 -5.68 -1.72 2.68
CA LEU A 20 -5.04 -2.93 3.19
C LEU A 20 -3.93 -3.47 2.29
N TYR A 21 -3.79 -2.96 1.06
CA TYR A 21 -2.78 -3.47 0.14
C TYR A 21 -1.34 -3.37 0.71
N PRO A 22 -0.89 -2.23 1.26
CA PRO A 22 0.41 -2.17 1.91
C PRO A 22 0.56 -3.22 3.02
N PHE A 23 -0.47 -3.39 3.86
CA PHE A 23 -0.47 -4.42 4.90
C PHE A 23 -0.23 -5.83 4.33
N LEU A 24 -0.84 -6.18 3.19
CA LEU A 24 -0.62 -7.46 2.53
C LEU A 24 0.83 -7.62 2.06
N VAL A 25 1.43 -6.57 1.52
CA VAL A 25 2.86 -6.56 1.15
C VAL A 25 3.72 -6.84 2.38
N PHE A 26 3.46 -6.16 3.50
CA PHE A 26 4.18 -6.40 4.75
C PHE A 26 3.99 -7.81 5.29
N ALA A 27 2.76 -8.32 5.28
CA ALA A 27 2.47 -9.66 5.75
C ALA A 27 3.22 -10.71 4.91
N LEU A 28 3.17 -10.62 3.58
CA LEU A 28 3.79 -11.60 2.69
C LEU A 28 5.32 -11.51 2.68
N VAL A 29 5.88 -10.31 2.53
CA VAL A 29 7.34 -10.12 2.47
C VAL A 29 7.97 -10.33 3.86
N GLY A 30 7.29 -9.88 4.91
CA GLY A 30 7.76 -10.00 6.28
C GLY A 30 7.88 -11.44 6.77
N LEU A 31 7.13 -12.39 6.19
CA LEU A 31 7.26 -13.83 6.52
C LEU A 31 8.67 -14.36 6.26
N TYR A 32 9.34 -13.84 5.23
CA TYR A 32 10.65 -14.30 4.80
C TYR A 32 11.80 -13.54 5.48
N LEU A 33 11.57 -12.28 5.85
CA LEU A 33 12.62 -11.42 6.41
C LEU A 33 12.70 -11.42 7.93
N ILE A 34 11.59 -11.66 8.64
CA ILE A 34 11.56 -11.49 10.10
C ILE A 34 11.83 -12.85 10.77
N PRO A 35 12.98 -13.04 11.44
CA PRO A 35 13.43 -14.35 11.91
C PRO A 35 12.57 -14.94 13.04
N PHE A 36 11.89 -14.11 13.83
CA PHE A 36 11.10 -14.55 14.99
C PHE A 36 9.60 -14.54 14.70
N ARG A 37 8.96 -15.71 14.63
CA ARG A 37 7.52 -15.85 14.34
C ARG A 37 6.61 -15.05 15.29
N VAL A 38 6.91 -15.06 16.59
CA VAL A 38 6.13 -14.30 17.58
C VAL A 38 6.30 -12.78 17.40
N GLY A 39 7.53 -12.34 17.11
CA GLY A 39 7.82 -10.94 16.80
C GLY A 39 7.10 -10.49 15.53
N TYR A 40 7.20 -11.28 14.47
CA TYR A 40 6.50 -11.10 13.21
C TYR A 40 4.98 -10.95 13.41
N LEU A 41 4.34 -11.89 14.11
CA LEU A 41 2.89 -11.85 14.35
C LEU A 41 2.46 -10.59 15.10
N LYS A 42 3.21 -10.19 16.15
CA LYS A 42 2.94 -8.94 16.88
C LYS A 42 3.00 -7.73 15.95
N GLU A 43 3.97 -7.71 15.04
CA GLU A 43 4.12 -6.61 14.09
C GLU A 43 3.05 -6.60 13.00
N VAL A 44 2.66 -7.76 12.48
CA VAL A 44 1.58 -7.88 11.49
C VAL A 44 0.26 -7.46 12.11
N LEU A 45 -0.06 -7.93 13.31
CA LEU A 45 -1.28 -7.52 14.02
C LEU A 45 -1.27 -6.02 14.32
N GLY A 46 -0.16 -5.49 14.84
CA GLY A 46 -0.02 -4.06 15.10
C GLY A 46 -0.22 -3.21 13.84
N PHE A 47 0.39 -3.59 12.72
CA PHE A 47 0.24 -2.89 11.46
C PHE A 47 -1.15 -3.09 10.82
N GLY A 48 -1.76 -4.25 11.02
CA GLY A 48 -3.13 -4.55 10.61
C GLY A 48 -4.14 -3.65 11.31
N PHE A 49 -4.07 -3.55 12.64
CA PHE A 49 -4.91 -2.61 13.42
C PHE A 49 -4.67 -1.17 13.00
N PHE A 50 -3.41 -0.78 12.77
CA PHE A 50 -3.09 0.56 12.30
C PHE A 50 -3.71 0.85 10.93
N SER A 51 -3.64 -0.09 9.98
CA SER A 51 -4.26 0.05 8.66
C SER A 51 -5.79 0.13 8.73
N LEU A 52 -6.41 -0.66 9.61
CA LEU A 52 -7.85 -0.61 9.88
C LEU A 52 -8.29 0.72 10.49
N LEU A 53 -7.48 1.32 11.36
CA LEU A 53 -7.73 2.64 11.92
C LEU A 53 -7.86 3.69 10.81
N PHE A 54 -6.94 3.71 9.84
CA PHE A 54 -7.05 4.62 8.68
C PHE A 54 -8.32 4.40 7.86
N PHE A 55 -8.74 3.14 7.72
CA PHE A 55 -9.99 2.80 7.03
C PHE A 55 -11.23 3.27 7.82
N PHE A 56 -11.25 3.15 9.14
CA PHE A 56 -12.36 3.66 9.96
C PHE A 56 -12.45 5.19 9.92
N ILE A 57 -11.32 5.90 9.99
CA ILE A 57 -11.32 7.36 9.82
C ILE A 57 -11.86 7.73 8.43
N PHE A 58 -11.49 6.99 7.39
CA PHE A 58 -12.01 7.21 6.04
C PHE A 58 -13.56 7.12 5.98
N LEU A 59 -14.16 6.17 6.70
CA LEU A 59 -15.62 6.00 6.74
C LEU A 59 -16.31 7.18 7.44
N LEU A 60 -15.70 7.76 8.47
CA LEU A 60 -16.25 8.89 9.23
C LEU A 60 -16.24 10.21 8.45
N ILE A 61 -15.34 10.37 7.46
CA ILE A 61 -15.22 11.61 6.68
C ILE A 61 -16.38 11.73 5.70
N ASN A 62 -17.31 12.67 5.91
CA ASN A 62 -18.46 12.85 5.02
C ASN A 62 -18.12 13.59 3.71
N SER A 63 -17.13 14.50 3.74
CA SER A 63 -16.77 15.32 2.59
C SER A 63 -16.02 14.52 1.51
N ARG A 64 -16.52 14.56 0.27
CA ARG A 64 -15.92 13.84 -0.88
C ARG A 64 -14.49 14.29 -1.18
N LYS A 65 -14.22 15.60 -1.10
CA LYS A 65 -12.88 16.17 -1.35
C LYS A 65 -11.89 15.68 -0.30
N ILE A 66 -12.27 15.75 0.98
CA ILE A 66 -11.42 15.33 2.09
C ILE A 66 -11.20 13.81 2.05
N ARG A 67 -12.24 13.03 1.79
CA ARG A 67 -12.17 11.56 1.69
C ARG A 67 -11.19 11.10 0.60
N LYS A 68 -11.16 11.81 -0.53
CA LYS A 68 -10.21 11.57 -1.63
C LYS A 68 -8.76 11.80 -1.21
N TRP A 69 -8.47 12.95 -0.61
CA TRP A 69 -7.14 13.28 -0.10
C TRP A 69 -6.71 12.36 1.04
N TRP A 70 -7.64 12.00 1.93
CA TRP A 70 -7.41 11.04 3.00
C TRP A 70 -7.02 9.67 2.46
N LEU A 71 -7.70 9.15 1.43
CA LEU A 71 -7.33 7.87 0.82
C LEU A 71 -5.91 7.91 0.25
N PHE A 72 -5.57 8.97 -0.48
CA PHE A 72 -4.24 9.16 -1.04
C PHE A 72 -3.18 9.23 0.06
N PHE A 73 -3.42 10.07 1.07
CA PHE A 73 -2.55 10.23 2.23
C PHE A 73 -2.36 8.91 2.99
N SER A 74 -3.44 8.18 3.26
CA SER A 74 -3.41 6.89 3.97
C SER A 74 -2.58 5.87 3.18
N CYS A 75 -2.82 5.73 1.88
CA CYS A 75 -2.08 4.78 1.04
C CYS A 75 -0.60 5.16 0.98
N PHE A 76 -0.28 6.45 0.78
CA PHE A 76 1.09 6.94 0.75
C PHE A 76 1.81 6.66 2.07
N LEU A 77 1.21 7.06 3.19
CA LEU A 77 1.80 6.92 4.51
C LEU A 77 2.00 5.45 4.91
N LEU A 78 0.99 4.59 4.72
CA LEU A 78 1.11 3.16 4.99
C LEU A 78 2.19 2.50 4.11
N SER A 79 2.27 2.88 2.83
CA SER A 79 3.31 2.36 1.91
C SER A 79 4.71 2.78 2.34
N THR A 80 4.90 4.05 2.71
CA THR A 80 6.18 4.57 3.21
C THR A 80 6.63 3.85 4.46
N ILE A 81 5.75 3.68 5.45
CA ILE A 81 6.09 2.99 6.70
C ILE A 81 6.55 1.56 6.41
N ILE A 82 5.83 0.82 5.56
CA ILE A 82 6.19 -0.56 5.23
C ILE A 82 7.46 -0.64 4.42
N PHE A 83 7.63 0.24 3.44
CA PHE A 83 8.84 0.29 2.64
C PHE A 83 10.07 0.49 3.52
N ILE A 84 10.03 1.48 4.42
CA ILE A 84 11.12 1.73 5.38
C ILE A 84 11.34 0.48 6.25
N LYS A 85 10.26 -0.10 6.77
CA LYS A 85 10.32 -1.25 7.68
C LYS A 85 10.90 -2.51 7.04
N ILE A 86 10.43 -2.89 5.86
CA ILE A 86 10.94 -4.04 5.09
C ILE A 86 12.41 -3.82 4.73
N THR A 87 12.74 -2.63 4.23
CA THR A 87 14.11 -2.29 3.82
C THR A 87 15.06 -2.35 5.01
N PHE A 88 14.63 -1.86 6.17
CA PHE A 88 15.42 -1.91 7.39
C PHE A 88 15.64 -3.36 7.88
N TYR A 89 14.60 -4.20 7.84
CA TYR A 89 14.74 -5.63 8.13
C TYR A 89 15.68 -6.32 7.14
N TYR A 90 15.65 -5.95 5.86
CA TYR A 90 16.53 -6.51 4.85
C TYR A 90 18.01 -6.21 5.12
N PHE A 91 18.35 -4.98 5.49
CA PHE A 91 19.76 -4.60 5.73
C PHE A 91 20.27 -4.99 7.11
N TYR A 92 19.46 -4.83 8.14
CA TYR A 92 19.92 -4.94 9.53
C TYR A 92 19.41 -6.20 10.23
N SER A 93 18.48 -6.95 9.63
CA SER A 93 17.85 -8.16 10.23
C SER A 93 17.22 -7.92 11.61
N VAL A 94 17.00 -6.66 11.98
CA VAL A 94 16.44 -6.24 13.27
C VAL A 94 15.32 -5.22 13.07
N LYS A 95 14.50 -5.06 14.10
CA LYS A 95 13.42 -4.09 14.12
C LYS A 95 13.97 -2.66 14.14
N ILE A 96 13.27 -1.73 13.49
CA ILE A 96 13.53 -0.30 13.65
C ILE A 96 13.34 0.10 15.13
N THR A 97 14.43 0.60 15.73
CA THR A 97 14.44 1.22 17.05
C THR A 97 14.80 2.71 16.94
N SER A 98 14.45 3.50 17.95
CA SER A 98 14.84 4.91 18.03
C SER A 98 16.37 5.09 18.00
N SER A 99 17.11 4.20 18.64
CA SER A 99 18.58 4.20 18.60
C SER A 99 19.11 3.95 17.19
N ALA A 100 18.54 3.02 16.42
CA ALA A 100 18.97 2.76 15.06
C ALA A 100 18.71 3.95 14.13
N VAL A 101 17.58 4.63 14.29
CA VAL A 101 17.28 5.86 13.54
C VAL A 101 18.28 6.96 13.91
N PHE A 102 18.63 7.09 15.19
CA PHE A 102 19.61 8.07 15.64
C PHE A 102 21.00 7.83 15.02
N ILE A 103 21.45 6.58 14.97
CA ILE A 103 22.72 6.20 14.34
C ILE A 103 22.75 6.58 12.85
N VAL A 104 21.63 6.36 12.12
CA VAL A 104 21.50 6.75 10.70
C VAL A 104 21.49 8.27 10.50
N LEU A 105 21.02 9.04 11.49
CA LEU A 105 21.01 10.50 11.44
C LEU A 105 22.34 11.14 11.87
N GLU A 106 23.11 10.45 12.71
CA GLU A 106 24.44 10.90 13.17
C GLU A 106 25.56 10.54 12.18
N THR A 107 25.23 9.79 11.13
CA THR A 107 26.19 9.32 10.14
C THR A 107 26.85 10.48 9.37
N ASN A 108 28.17 10.48 9.26
CA ASN A 108 28.92 11.50 8.52
C ASN A 108 28.74 11.33 6.99
N ILE A 109 29.02 12.37 6.21
CA ILE A 109 28.85 12.44 4.75
C ILE A 109 29.53 11.28 4.01
N ASN A 110 30.75 10.92 4.43
CA ASN A 110 31.51 9.84 3.79
C ASN A 110 30.81 8.48 3.99
N GLU A 111 30.43 8.16 5.22
CA GLU A 111 29.69 6.96 5.58
C GLU A 111 28.29 6.95 4.94
N ALA A 112 27.61 8.10 4.88
CA ALA A 112 26.30 8.24 4.25
C ALA A 112 26.33 7.86 2.76
N SER A 113 27.42 8.18 2.06
CA SER A 113 27.59 7.82 0.64
C SER A 113 27.76 6.32 0.45
N GLU A 114 28.53 5.65 1.31
CA GLU A 114 28.69 4.19 1.32
C GLU A 114 27.36 3.49 1.62
N TYR A 115 26.60 3.98 2.61
CA TYR A 115 25.26 3.48 2.90
C TYR A 115 24.30 3.66 1.72
N LEU A 116 24.30 4.84 1.07
CA LEU A 116 23.43 5.11 -0.07
C LEU A 116 23.65 4.12 -1.21
N SER A 117 24.90 3.79 -1.52
CA SER A 117 25.24 2.79 -2.55
C SER A 117 24.66 1.40 -2.21
N THR A 118 24.62 1.06 -0.92
CA THR A 118 24.04 -0.19 -0.41
C THR A 118 22.51 -0.20 -0.52
N TYR A 119 21.86 0.97 -0.35
CA TYR A 119 20.41 1.12 -0.51
C TYR A 119 19.92 1.01 -1.96
N ILE A 120 20.78 1.23 -2.97
CA ILE A 120 20.44 1.06 -4.39
C ILE A 120 20.63 -0.42 -4.78
N ASN A 121 19.73 -1.27 -4.28
CA ASN A 121 19.70 -2.70 -4.59
C ASN A 121 18.36 -3.06 -5.25
N GLY A 122 18.37 -4.04 -6.17
CA GLY A 122 17.17 -4.57 -6.82
C GLY A 122 16.07 -4.97 -5.84
N PHE A 123 16.40 -5.54 -4.68
CA PHE A 123 15.42 -5.85 -3.64
C PHE A 123 14.68 -4.60 -3.14
N VAL A 124 15.41 -3.51 -2.87
CA VAL A 124 14.85 -2.23 -2.40
C VAL A 124 13.99 -1.61 -3.49
N ILE A 125 14.45 -1.62 -4.74
CA ILE A 125 13.70 -1.09 -5.89
C ILE A 125 12.38 -1.86 -6.08
N ILE A 126 12.42 -3.20 -6.05
CA ILE A 126 11.21 -4.03 -6.17
C ILE A 126 10.26 -3.76 -5.00
N THR A 127 10.78 -3.71 -3.78
CA THR A 127 9.98 -3.42 -2.58
C THR A 127 9.31 -2.04 -2.67
N PHE A 128 10.02 -1.04 -3.19
CA PHE A 128 9.47 0.29 -3.45
C PHE A 128 8.31 0.22 -4.46
N ILE A 129 8.54 -0.38 -5.63
CA ILE A 129 7.51 -0.49 -6.68
C ILE A 129 6.27 -1.23 -6.18
N VAL A 130 6.47 -2.37 -5.51
CA VAL A 130 5.38 -3.22 -5.02
C VAL A 130 4.61 -2.50 -3.91
N SER A 131 5.28 -1.87 -2.95
CA SER A 131 4.62 -1.18 -1.83
C SER A 131 3.84 0.05 -2.30
N PHE A 132 4.36 0.82 -3.26
CA PHE A 132 3.73 2.05 -3.76
C PHE A 132 2.75 1.85 -4.93
N LEU A 133 2.53 0.61 -5.38
CA LEU A 133 1.58 0.28 -6.44
C LEU A 133 0.18 0.93 -6.28
N PRO A 134 -0.49 0.90 -5.10
CA PRO A 134 -1.77 1.59 -4.91
C PRO A 134 -1.66 3.10 -5.08
N VAL A 135 -0.54 3.70 -4.67
CA VAL A 135 -0.28 5.14 -4.83
C VAL A 135 -0.12 5.50 -6.30
N PHE A 136 0.70 4.78 -7.05
CA PHE A 136 0.87 4.99 -8.49
C PHE A 136 -0.45 4.83 -9.25
N TYR A 137 -1.25 3.86 -8.84
CA TYR A 137 -2.57 3.64 -9.41
C TYR A 137 -3.50 4.84 -9.17
N LEU A 138 -3.55 5.36 -7.93
CA LEU A 138 -4.32 6.55 -7.58
C LEU A 138 -3.83 7.79 -8.34
N LEU A 139 -2.51 8.00 -8.44
CA LEU A 139 -1.92 9.10 -9.21
C LEU A 139 -2.34 9.04 -10.68
N LYS A 140 -2.26 7.87 -11.30
CA LYS A 140 -2.66 7.67 -12.71
C LYS A 140 -4.12 8.06 -12.95
N ILE A 141 -5.01 7.75 -12.01
CA ILE A 141 -6.42 8.12 -12.10
C ILE A 141 -6.59 9.63 -11.97
N TYR A 142 -5.87 10.27 -11.05
CA TYR A 142 -5.97 11.71 -10.82
C TYR A 142 -5.40 12.54 -11.97
N PHE A 143 -4.24 12.17 -12.51
CA PHE A 143 -3.58 12.91 -13.59
C PHE A 143 -4.25 12.73 -14.95
N LYS A 144 -4.96 11.62 -15.20
CA LYS A 144 -5.60 11.39 -16.51
C LYS A 144 -6.79 12.30 -16.81
N GLY A 145 -7.22 13.18 -15.90
CA GLY A 145 -8.17 14.27 -16.17
C GLY A 145 -9.58 13.86 -16.65
N LYS A 146 -9.83 12.58 -16.96
CA LYS A 146 -11.08 12.06 -17.50
C LYS A 146 -12.14 11.76 -16.43
N TYR A 147 -11.79 11.83 -15.15
CA TYR A 147 -12.72 11.55 -14.04
C TYR A 147 -13.00 12.82 -13.24
N LYS A 148 -14.00 13.58 -13.69
CA LYS A 148 -14.74 14.55 -12.86
C LYS A 148 -15.66 13.85 -11.84
N GLY A 149 -15.71 12.52 -11.89
CA GLY A 149 -16.61 11.65 -11.14
C GLY A 149 -16.22 11.28 -9.72
N SER A 150 -17.21 10.82 -8.97
CA SER A 150 -17.11 10.25 -7.62
C SER A 150 -16.04 9.14 -7.52
N ILE A 151 -15.50 8.89 -6.31
CA ILE A 151 -14.70 7.70 -5.98
C ILE A 151 -15.41 6.39 -6.42
N LEU A 152 -16.76 6.37 -6.41
CA LEU A 152 -17.57 5.29 -6.96
C LEU A 152 -17.43 5.12 -8.48
N GLU A 153 -17.24 6.18 -9.25
CA GLU A 153 -17.07 6.11 -10.71
C GLU A 153 -15.68 5.60 -11.10
N ILE A 154 -14.67 5.89 -10.28
CA ILE A 154 -13.33 5.30 -10.41
C ILE A 154 -13.43 3.78 -10.21
N ILE A 155 -14.18 3.32 -9.20
CA ILE A 155 -14.40 1.90 -8.91
C ILE A 155 -15.26 1.23 -10.00
N LEU A 156 -16.32 1.89 -10.48
CA LEU A 156 -17.14 1.40 -11.60
C LEU A 156 -16.34 1.27 -12.90
N TYR A 157 -15.41 2.19 -13.15
CA TYR A 157 -14.51 2.10 -14.30
C TYR A 157 -13.53 0.94 -14.20
N ILE A 158 -12.97 0.68 -13.01
CA ILE A 158 -12.15 -0.53 -12.74
C ILE A 158 -12.93 -1.80 -13.08
N LYS A 159 -14.19 -1.84 -12.64
CA LYS A 159 -15.11 -2.96 -12.90
C LYS A 159 -15.32 -3.13 -14.41
N LEU A 160 -15.69 -2.08 -15.13
CA LEU A 160 -15.97 -2.09 -16.58
C LEU A 160 -14.74 -2.47 -17.44
N LYS A 161 -13.54 -2.02 -17.05
CA LYS A 161 -12.32 -2.35 -17.78
C LYS A 161 -11.87 -3.80 -17.56
N SER A 162 -12.06 -4.34 -16.36
CA SER A 162 -11.83 -5.76 -16.06
C SER A 162 -12.77 -6.67 -16.86
N TYR A 163 -14.03 -6.27 -17.07
CA TYR A 163 -14.98 -6.98 -17.93
C TYR A 163 -14.57 -7.01 -19.41
N ARG A 164 -14.00 -5.93 -19.96
CA ARG A 164 -13.50 -5.94 -21.35
C ARG A 164 -12.37 -6.96 -21.56
N ILE A 165 -11.51 -7.15 -20.57
CA ILE A 165 -10.41 -8.12 -20.64
C ILE A 165 -10.95 -9.55 -20.56
N LYS A 166 -11.96 -9.81 -19.71
CA LYS A 166 -12.61 -11.12 -19.64
C LYS A 166 -13.41 -11.49 -20.89
N ILE A 167 -14.05 -10.55 -21.56
CA ILE A 167 -14.79 -10.82 -22.81
C ILE A 167 -13.83 -11.22 -23.94
N ILE A 168 -12.65 -10.59 -24.01
CA ILE A 168 -11.63 -10.93 -25.02
C ILE A 168 -11.06 -12.34 -24.78
N TYR A 169 -10.90 -12.76 -23.51
CA TYR A 169 -10.43 -14.10 -23.17
C TYR A 169 -11.48 -15.22 -23.31
N ILE A 170 -12.76 -14.87 -23.49
CA ILE A 170 -13.86 -15.84 -23.73
C ILE A 170 -14.15 -15.98 -25.23
N LEU A 171 -13.66 -15.04 -26.05
CA LEU A 171 -13.84 -15.00 -27.51
C LEU A 171 -12.58 -15.40 -28.30
N LEU A 172 -11.49 -15.75 -27.61
CA LEU A 172 -10.25 -16.35 -28.14
C LEU A 172 -10.20 -17.81 -27.68
#